data_AF-A0A351NVN3-F1
#
_entry.id   AF-A0A351NVN3-F1
#
_cell.length_a   1.000
_cell.length_b   1.000
_cell.length_c   1.000
_cell.angle_alpha   90.00
_cell.angle_beta   90.00
_cell.angle_gamma   90.00
#
_symmetry.space_group_name_H-M   'P 1'
#
loop_
_entity.id
_entity.type
_entity.pdbx_description
1 polymer ?
#
loop_
_entity_poly.entity_id
_entity_poly.type
_entity_poly.pdbx_seq_one_letter_code
_entity_poly.pdbx_strand_id
1 'polypeptide(L)' 'AALRAGKHVLCEKPVVVNPQELEDVISVAQETGKYFMEGMW' A
#
# COMPACT_ATOMS: atom_id res chain seq x y z
N ALA A 1 -3.09 -8.31 1.52
CA ALA A 1 -2.53 -9.50 2.21
C ALA A 1 -1.24 -9.20 2.98
N ALA A 2 -0.19 -8.68 2.33
CA ALA A 2 1.12 -8.46 2.96
C ALA A 2 1.11 -7.47 4.15
N LEU A 3 0.42 -6.32 4.03
CA LEU A 3 0.27 -5.35 5.14
C LEU A 3 -0.36 -5.99 6.38
N ARG A 4 -1.49 -6.71 6.21
CA ARG A 4 -2.17 -7.44 7.29
C ARG A 4 -1.35 -8.61 7.85
N ALA A 5 -0.37 -9.12 7.10
CA ALA A 5 0.61 -10.09 7.59
C ALA A 5 1.78 -9.42 8.35
N GLY A 6 1.69 -8.12 8.62
CA GLY A 6 2.68 -7.36 9.38
C GLY A 6 3.92 -6.94 8.58
N LYS A 7 3.89 -7.04 7.24
CA LYS A 7 5.02 -6.70 6.37
C LYS A 7 4.87 -5.29 5.80
N HIS A 8 5.99 -4.58 5.70
CA HIS A 8 6.08 -3.39 4.84
C HIS A 8 6.00 -3.81 3.37
N VAL A 9 5.43 -2.95 2.52
CA VAL A 9 5.18 -3.26 1.11
C VAL A 9 5.73 -2.14 0.22
N LEU A 10 6.55 -2.52 -0.75
CA LEU A 10 6.89 -1.72 -1.90
C LEU A 10 6.20 -2.36 -3.12
N CYS A 11 5.48 -1.57 -3.90
CA CYS A 11 4.73 -2.06 -5.06
C CYS A 11 5.14 -1.28 -6.32
N GLU A 12 5.36 -1.99 -7.43
CA GLU A 12 5.69 -1.37 -8.73
C GLU A 12 4.59 -0.44 -9.20
N LYS A 13 4.97 0.60 -9.97
CA LYS A 13 4.00 1.53 -10.56
C LYS A 13 3.30 0.92 -11.79
N PRO A 14 2.04 1.32 -12.08
CA PRO A 14 1.14 2.02 -11.17
C PRO A 14 0.62 1.07 -10.09
N VAL A 15 0.60 1.51 -8.83
CA VAL A 15 0.16 0.64 -7.72
C VAL A 15 -1.33 0.31 -7.75
N VAL A 16 -2.14 1.20 -8.31
CA VAL A 16 -3.60 1.05 -8.50
C VAL A 16 -4.04 1.79 -9.76
N VAL A 17 -5.26 1.54 -10.24
CA VAL A 17 -5.80 2.18 -11.46
C VAL A 17 -6.77 3.34 -11.18
N ASN A 18 -7.19 3.52 -9.93
CA ASN A 18 -8.01 4.65 -9.49
C ASN A 18 -7.61 5.16 -8.09
N PRO A 19 -7.90 6.43 -7.76
CA PRO A 19 -7.52 7.00 -6.46
C PRO A 19 -8.20 6.36 -5.26
N GLN A 20 -9.45 5.91 -5.40
CA GLN A 20 -10.21 5.30 -4.31
C GLN A 20 -9.54 4.01 -3.82
N GLU A 21 -9.02 3.18 -4.74
CA GLU A 21 -8.24 2.00 -4.39
C GLU A 21 -6.95 2.35 -3.63
N LEU A 22 -6.32 3.50 -3.92
CA LEU A 22 -5.14 3.94 -3.19
C LEU A 22 -5.49 4.32 -1.74
N GLU A 23 -6.62 4.99 -1.54
CA GLU A 23 -7.13 5.34 -0.21
C GLU A 23 -7.36 4.10 0.64
N ASP A 24 -7.95 3.05 0.08
CA ASP A 24 -8.14 1.76 0.75
C ASP A 24 -6.81 1.12 1.18
N VAL A 25 -5.80 1.13 0.30
CA VAL A 25 -4.47 0.59 0.61
C VAL A 25 -3.78 1.39 1.72
N ILE A 26 -3.85 2.72 1.66
CA ILE A 26 -3.28 3.61 2.67
C ILE A 26 -3.97 3.40 4.02
N SER A 27 -5.30 3.25 4.04
CA SER A 27 -6.05 2.96 5.27
C SER A 27 -5.54 1.67 5.93
N VAL A 28 -5.39 0.59 5.16
CA VAL A 28 -4.86 -0.68 5.69
C VAL A 28 -3.41 -0.53 6.17
N ALA A 29 -2.58 0.27 5.49
CA ALA A 29 -1.22 0.55 5.90
C ALA A 29 -1.18 1.26 7.27
N GLN A 30 -2.07 2.25 7.48
CA GLN A 30 -2.23 2.96 8.75
C GLN A 30 -2.75 2.04 9.86
N GLU A 31 -3.83 1.28 9.60
CA GLU A 31 -4.42 0.32 10.55
C GLU A 31 -3.39 -0.70 11.06
N THR A 32 -2.50 -1.17 10.17
CA THR A 32 -1.48 -2.17 10.50
C THR A 32 -0.17 -1.57 11.03
N GLY A 33 -0.04 -0.24 11.03
CA GLY A 33 1.20 0.46 11.37
C GLY A 33 2.37 0.08 10.47
N LYS A 34 2.11 -0.19 9.18
CA LYS A 34 3.13 -0.59 8.19
C LYS A 34 3.24 0.44 7.08
N TYR A 35 4.46 0.62 6.58
CA TYR A 35 4.70 1.40 5.39
C TYR A 35 4.23 0.69 4.11
N PHE A 36 3.58 1.46 3.25
CA PHE A 36 3.31 1.14 1.85
C PHE A 36 3.97 2.21 0.99
N MET A 37 4.68 1.82 -0.06
CA MET A 37 5.37 2.73 -0.96
C MET A 37 5.17 2.31 -2.42
N GLU A 38 5.01 3.29 -3.30
CA GLU A 38 5.08 3.10 -4.75
C GLU A 38 6.55 3.15 -5.21
N GLY A 39 6.95 2.14 -5.97
CA GLY A 39 8.28 2.04 -6.57
C GLY A 39 8.40 2.99 -7.75
N MET A 40 8.86 4.22 -7.48
CA MET A 40 9.23 5.20 -8.50
C MET A 40 10.76 5.21 -8.72
N TRP A 41 11.17 5.49 -9.96
CA TRP A 41 12.56 5.66 -10.40
C TRP A 41 12.91 7.15 -10.44
#